data_AF-J2GE98-F1
#
_entry.id   AF-J2GE98-F1
#
_cell.length_a   1.000
_cell.length_b   1.000
_cell.length_c   1.000
_cell.angle_alpha   90.00
_cell.angle_beta   90.00
_cell.angle_gamma   90.00
#
_symmetry.space_group_name_H-M   'P 1'
#
loop_
_entity.id
_entity.type
_entity.pdbx_description
1 polymer ?
#
loop_
_entity_poly.entity_id
_entity_poly.type
_entity_poly.pdbx_seq_one_letter_code
_entity_poly.pdbx_strand_id
1 'polypeptide(L)'
;MALGDASRPRGGFTTVETRIGDLSFTHDLPDGYPAPRTLEKLFDERDFQRACQTYVWSLPLVGFAQWQYGARKTLGAANGQIVSYLSYVDKLGILTPNATTPYYVAFVDLSESGPMVLELPAGGIRGGLVNVWQEKMEGCEPGGRYLLLGPGQEPGADAAGLEVRQLSSLNFMLGVRITVTNPAEAEAVLAALRMYPLKQRGDPPPTTILAAADRPWSGTQPRGLAYWERLPPPP
;
A
#
# COMPACT_ATOMS: atom_id res chain seq x y z
N MET A 1 56.74 -3.63 -8.98
CA MET A 1 57.37 -3.26 -7.70
C MET A 1 57.58 -1.75 -7.74
N ALA A 2 56.56 -0.98 -7.37
CA ALA A 2 56.66 0.47 -7.30
C ALA A 2 57.16 0.84 -5.90
N LEU A 3 58.26 1.58 -5.84
CA LEU A 3 58.92 2.02 -4.63
C LEU A 3 57.97 2.96 -3.86
N GLY A 4 57.53 2.53 -2.68
CA GLY A 4 56.78 3.36 -1.74
C GLY A 4 57.67 4.48 -1.21
N ASP A 5 57.20 5.71 -1.34
CA ASP A 5 57.80 6.91 -0.76
C ASP A 5 57.85 6.79 0.78
N ALA A 6 59.07 6.76 1.32
CA ALA A 6 59.37 6.56 2.73
C ALA A 6 59.20 7.84 3.59
N SER A 7 58.60 8.90 3.06
CA SER A 7 58.43 10.18 3.75
C SER A 7 57.11 10.34 4.53
N ARG A 8 56.16 9.39 4.45
CA ARG A 8 54.89 9.51 5.18
C ARG A 8 55.05 9.20 6.67
N PRO A 9 54.56 10.06 7.58
CA PRO A 9 54.66 9.83 9.02
C PRO A 9 53.93 8.52 9.38
N ARG A 10 54.70 7.53 9.82
CA ARG A 10 54.18 6.27 10.37
C ARG A 10 53.64 6.54 11.77
N GLY A 11 52.36 6.90 11.84
CA GLY A 11 51.61 6.99 13.10
C GLY A 11 50.89 8.32 13.26
N GLY A 12 49.60 8.34 12.93
CA GLY A 12 48.74 9.49 13.17
C GLY A 12 47.42 9.35 12.43
N PHE A 13 46.31 9.76 13.06
CA PHE A 13 45.03 9.81 12.38
C PHE A 13 44.99 11.01 11.42
N THR A 14 44.51 10.80 10.19
CA THR A 14 44.10 11.91 9.30
C THR A 14 42.61 12.14 9.48
N THR A 15 42.21 13.40 9.68
CA THR A 15 40.80 13.78 9.79
C THR A 15 40.35 14.54 8.56
N VAL A 16 39.17 14.18 8.04
CA VAL A 16 38.48 14.89 6.97
C VAL A 16 37.18 15.46 7.53
N GLU A 17 37.01 16.78 7.41
CA GLU A 17 35.76 17.45 7.77
C GLU A 17 34.70 17.19 6.69
N THR A 18 33.50 16.79 7.11
CA THR A 18 32.39 16.51 6.17
C THR A 18 31.07 17.03 6.71
N ARG A 19 30.00 17.00 5.88
CA ARG A 19 28.65 17.39 6.31
C ARG A 19 28.07 16.54 7.43
N ILE A 20 28.59 15.33 7.63
CA ILE A 20 28.19 14.44 8.73
C ILE A 20 29.13 14.62 9.93
N GLY A 21 30.00 15.63 9.90
CA GLY A 21 31.07 15.89 10.85
C GLY A 21 32.36 15.15 10.49
N ASP A 22 33.31 15.18 11.41
CA ASP A 22 34.67 14.69 11.18
C ASP A 22 34.74 13.18 11.00
N LEU A 23 35.58 12.75 10.06
CA LEU A 23 35.90 11.34 9.77
C LEU A 23 37.41 11.14 9.87
N SER A 24 37.84 10.23 10.74
CA SER A 24 39.26 9.98 11.01
C SER A 24 39.72 8.62 10.48
N PHE A 25 40.94 8.57 9.96
CA PHE A 25 41.53 7.41 9.30
C PHE A 25 42.93 7.13 9.86
N THR A 26 43.35 5.86 9.92
CA THR A 26 44.65 5.47 10.53
C THR A 26 45.89 6.02 9.83
N HIS A 27 45.76 6.34 8.54
CA HIS A 27 46.76 6.98 7.67
C HIS A 27 46.03 8.00 6.78
N ASP A 28 46.47 8.23 5.54
CA ASP A 28 45.73 9.00 4.54
C ASP A 28 44.60 8.18 3.90
N LEU A 29 43.67 8.85 3.22
CA LEU A 29 42.45 8.23 2.66
C LEU A 29 42.72 7.01 1.73
N PRO A 30 43.76 7.02 0.86
CA PRO A 30 44.02 5.89 -0.04
C PRO A 30 44.57 4.64 0.66
N ASP A 31 45.38 4.81 1.70
CA ASP A 31 46.15 3.73 2.34
C ASP A 31 45.76 3.49 3.82
N GLY A 32 44.76 4.22 4.31
CA GLY A 32 44.27 4.19 5.69
C GLY A 32 42.89 3.55 5.83
N TYR A 33 42.62 3.00 7.01
CA TYR A 33 41.31 2.47 7.37
C TYR A 33 40.53 3.48 8.23
N PRO A 34 39.19 3.51 8.15
CA PRO A 34 38.39 4.29 9.08
C PRO A 34 38.69 3.90 10.53
N ALA A 35 38.85 4.89 11.40
CA ALA A 35 38.89 4.64 12.84
C ALA A 35 37.57 3.96 13.28
N PRO A 36 37.56 3.15 14.35
CA PRO A 36 36.34 2.47 14.80
C PRO A 36 35.11 3.39 14.94
N ARG A 37 35.29 4.58 15.54
CA ARG A 37 34.21 5.59 15.65
C ARG A 37 33.74 6.13 14.30
N THR A 38 34.65 6.27 13.34
CA THR A 38 34.31 6.68 11.97
C THR A 38 33.55 5.57 11.25
N LEU A 39 33.92 4.31 11.47
CA LEU A 39 33.20 3.18 10.91
C LEU A 39 31.75 3.11 11.42
N GLU A 40 31.55 3.20 12.73
CA GLU A 40 30.21 3.26 13.35
C GLU A 40 29.38 4.42 12.77
N LYS A 41 29.96 5.62 12.77
CA LYS A 41 29.32 6.82 12.22
C LYS A 41 28.94 6.70 10.75
N LEU A 42 29.78 6.06 9.93
CA LEU A 42 29.49 5.82 8.52
C LEU A 42 28.35 4.80 8.34
N PHE A 43 28.27 3.78 9.18
CA PHE A 43 27.15 2.83 9.15
C PHE A 43 25.84 3.48 9.63
N ASP A 44 25.88 4.24 10.72
CA ASP A 44 24.73 4.97 11.24
C ASP A 44 24.20 5.98 10.21
N GLU A 45 25.10 6.76 9.59
CA GLU A 45 24.72 7.71 8.54
C GLU A 45 24.13 7.00 7.32
N ARG A 46 24.73 5.88 6.90
CA ARG A 46 24.22 5.10 5.76
C ARG A 46 22.80 4.60 6.04
N ASP A 47 22.55 4.11 7.25
CA ASP A 47 21.25 3.57 7.63
C ASP A 47 20.23 4.71 7.79
N PHE A 48 20.63 5.87 8.32
CA PHE A 48 19.81 7.10 8.35
C PHE A 48 19.42 7.57 6.94
N GLN A 49 20.36 7.64 6.01
CA GLN A 49 20.09 8.03 4.63
C GLN A 49 19.14 7.06 3.94
N ARG A 50 19.36 5.75 4.13
CA ARG A 50 18.48 4.71 3.60
C ARG A 50 17.08 4.83 4.18
N ALA A 51 16.93 5.04 5.48
CA ALA A 51 15.64 5.28 6.11
C ALA A 51 14.95 6.52 5.50
N CYS A 52 15.66 7.63 5.32
CA CYS A 52 15.09 8.81 4.66
C CYS A 52 14.56 8.51 3.25
N GLN A 53 15.31 7.76 2.44
CA GLN A 53 14.89 7.39 1.08
C GLN A 53 13.74 6.38 1.08
N THR A 54 13.78 5.37 1.95
CA THR A 54 12.70 4.39 2.11
C THR A 54 11.41 5.07 2.51
N TYR A 55 11.44 6.05 3.42
CA TYR A 55 10.25 6.82 3.81
C TYR A 55 9.58 7.49 2.60
N VAL A 56 10.35 8.13 1.72
CA VAL A 56 9.80 8.78 0.52
C VAL A 56 9.27 7.75 -0.46
N TRP A 57 10.03 6.68 -0.69
CA TRP A 57 9.65 5.60 -1.60
C TRP A 57 8.34 4.91 -1.16
N SER A 58 8.16 4.66 0.14
CA SER A 58 7.00 3.94 0.67
C SER A 58 5.78 4.79 0.95
N LEU A 59 5.76 6.10 0.61
CA LEU A 59 4.61 6.97 0.87
C LEU A 59 3.27 6.42 0.37
N PRO A 60 3.15 5.91 -0.88
CA PRO A 60 1.87 5.37 -1.37
C PRO A 60 1.45 4.10 -0.61
N LEU A 61 2.42 3.21 -0.35
CA LEU A 61 2.22 1.94 0.34
C LEU A 61 1.75 2.16 1.77
N VAL A 62 2.44 3.01 2.54
CA VAL A 62 2.04 3.29 3.93
C VAL A 62 0.70 4.02 3.98
N GLY A 63 0.39 4.87 2.98
CA GLY A 63 -0.95 5.45 2.83
C GLY A 63 -2.04 4.40 2.64
N PHE A 64 -1.82 3.46 1.72
CA PHE A 64 -2.71 2.33 1.48
C PHE A 64 -2.91 1.49 2.75
N ALA A 65 -1.80 1.05 3.37
CA ALA A 65 -1.83 0.18 4.53
C ALA A 65 -2.41 0.89 5.76
N GLN A 66 -2.25 2.21 5.87
CA GLN A 66 -2.89 3.00 6.93
C GLN A 66 -4.40 3.08 6.78
N TRP A 67 -4.90 3.33 5.57
CA TRP A 67 -6.32 3.31 5.32
C TRP A 67 -6.91 1.92 5.53
N GLN A 68 -6.28 0.87 5.00
CA GLN A 68 -6.72 -0.51 5.21
C GLN A 68 -6.84 -0.84 6.71
N TYR A 69 -5.87 -0.46 7.53
CA TYR A 69 -5.94 -0.66 8.97
C TYR A 69 -7.06 0.15 9.62
N GLY A 70 -7.26 1.42 9.24
CA GLY A 70 -8.38 2.22 9.76
C GLY A 70 -9.73 1.54 9.47
N ALA A 71 -9.90 1.04 8.24
CA ALA A 71 -11.08 0.29 7.85
C ALA A 71 -11.23 -1.01 8.67
N ARG A 72 -10.17 -1.81 8.81
CA ARG A 72 -10.24 -3.12 9.48
C ARG A 72 -10.27 -3.03 11.00
N LYS A 73 -9.37 -2.25 11.61
CA LYS A 73 -9.16 -2.21 13.07
C LYS A 73 -10.03 -1.18 13.77
N THR A 74 -10.33 -0.05 13.14
CA THR A 74 -11.15 1.00 13.75
C THR A 74 -12.62 0.85 13.35
N LEU A 75 -12.91 0.68 12.06
CA LEU A 75 -14.29 0.53 11.58
C LEU A 75 -14.80 -0.92 11.67
N GLY A 76 -13.91 -1.91 11.70
CA GLY A 76 -14.29 -3.32 11.84
C GLY A 76 -14.61 -4.02 10.51
N ALA A 77 -14.14 -3.49 9.38
CA ALA A 77 -14.35 -4.11 8.07
C ALA A 77 -13.65 -5.47 7.98
N ALA A 78 -14.38 -6.48 7.51
CA ALA A 78 -13.79 -7.76 7.12
C ALA A 78 -12.98 -7.62 5.81
N ASN A 79 -12.11 -8.60 5.53
CA ASN A 79 -11.36 -8.64 4.29
C ASN A 79 -12.31 -8.64 3.07
N GLY A 80 -12.15 -7.69 2.15
CA GLY A 80 -13.03 -7.50 1.00
C GLY A 80 -14.42 -6.96 1.29
N GLN A 81 -14.76 -6.64 2.54
CA GLN A 81 -16.02 -5.98 2.84
C GLN A 81 -15.96 -4.52 2.39
N ILE A 82 -17.02 -4.06 1.71
CA ILE A 82 -17.14 -2.68 1.27
C ILE A 82 -17.49 -1.80 2.47
N VAL A 83 -16.80 -0.68 2.61
CA VAL A 83 -17.11 0.37 3.57
C VAL A 83 -17.71 1.56 2.82
N SER A 84 -18.88 2.02 3.25
CA SER A 84 -19.50 3.25 2.73
C SER A 84 -19.10 4.46 3.56
N TYR A 85 -18.62 5.51 2.88
CA TYR A 85 -18.31 6.81 3.46
C TYR A 85 -19.24 7.85 2.82
N LEU A 86 -20.33 8.17 3.51
CA LEU A 86 -21.45 8.92 2.96
C LEU A 86 -21.43 10.36 3.46
N SER A 87 -21.26 10.55 4.76
CA SER A 87 -21.27 11.87 5.38
C SER A 87 -19.95 12.62 5.20
N TYR A 88 -19.93 13.90 5.58
CA TYR A 88 -18.69 14.66 5.70
C TYR A 88 -17.76 14.06 6.76
N VAL A 89 -18.31 13.66 7.92
CA VAL A 89 -17.54 13.10 9.05
C VAL A 89 -16.92 11.76 8.68
N ASP A 90 -17.67 10.89 7.99
CA ASP A 90 -17.18 9.61 7.47
C ASP A 90 -15.88 9.79 6.65
N LYS A 91 -15.81 10.86 5.86
CA LYS A 91 -14.72 11.11 4.92
C LYS A 91 -13.51 11.80 5.56
N LEU A 92 -13.61 12.33 6.78
CA LEU A 92 -12.49 13.03 7.44
C LEU A 92 -11.23 12.16 7.61
N GLY A 93 -11.39 10.83 7.67
CA GLY A 93 -10.26 9.91 7.73
C GLY A 93 -9.55 9.68 6.39
N ILE A 94 -10.14 10.12 5.27
CA ILE A 94 -9.59 9.95 3.92
C ILE A 94 -8.70 11.15 3.59
N LEU A 95 -7.57 10.91 2.94
CA LEU A 95 -6.70 12.00 2.49
C LEU A 95 -7.34 12.73 1.29
N THR A 96 -7.56 14.04 1.42
CA THR A 96 -8.10 14.92 0.36
C THR A 96 -9.41 14.41 -0.27
N PRO A 97 -10.46 14.10 0.52
CA PRO A 97 -11.69 13.54 -0.02
C PRO A 97 -12.49 14.61 -0.76
N ASN A 98 -13.29 14.17 -1.73
CA ASN A 98 -14.38 14.99 -2.25
C ASN A 98 -15.52 15.03 -1.20
N ALA A 99 -15.97 16.24 -0.86
CA ALA A 99 -16.99 16.45 0.16
C ALA A 99 -18.40 15.94 -0.26
N THR A 100 -18.72 15.90 -1.55
CA THR A 100 -20.10 15.77 -2.04
C THR A 100 -20.47 14.38 -2.55
N THR A 101 -19.52 13.59 -3.03
CA THR A 101 -19.79 12.29 -3.68
C THR A 101 -19.64 11.12 -2.70
N PRO A 102 -20.65 10.23 -2.56
CA PRO A 102 -20.54 9.02 -1.75
C PRO A 102 -19.42 8.08 -2.20
N TYR A 103 -18.67 7.51 -1.26
CA TYR A 103 -17.60 6.55 -1.55
C TYR A 103 -17.92 5.16 -1.03
N TYR A 104 -17.54 4.16 -1.81
CA TYR A 104 -17.59 2.75 -1.47
C TYR A 104 -16.20 2.18 -1.70
N VAL A 105 -15.53 1.80 -0.62
CA VAL A 105 -14.13 1.35 -0.67
C VAL A 105 -14.00 0.02 0.02
N ALA A 106 -13.33 -0.94 -0.62
CA ALA A 106 -12.96 -2.21 -0.03
C ALA A 106 -11.46 -2.42 -0.17
N PHE A 107 -10.87 -3.07 0.83
CA PHE A 107 -9.50 -3.54 0.79
C PHE A 107 -9.50 -5.07 0.82
N VAL A 108 -8.70 -5.67 -0.04
CA VAL A 108 -8.65 -7.12 -0.21
C VAL A 108 -7.21 -7.59 -0.07
N ASP A 109 -7.00 -8.55 0.83
CA ASP A 109 -5.80 -9.36 0.91
C ASP A 109 -6.08 -10.77 0.36
N LEU A 110 -5.54 -11.05 -0.82
CA LEU A 110 -5.68 -12.32 -1.53
C LEU A 110 -4.92 -13.46 -0.84
N SER A 111 -3.97 -13.18 0.04
CA SER A 111 -3.34 -14.23 0.87
C SER A 111 -4.30 -14.79 1.91
N GLU A 112 -5.27 -13.98 2.37
CA GLU A 112 -6.32 -14.39 3.29
C GLU A 112 -7.52 -15.01 2.58
N SER A 113 -7.97 -14.41 1.47
CA SER A 113 -9.19 -14.86 0.77
C SER A 113 -8.94 -15.99 -0.24
N GLY A 114 -7.73 -16.08 -0.78
CA GLY A 114 -7.48 -16.71 -2.07
C GLY A 114 -8.00 -15.83 -3.23
N PRO A 115 -8.04 -16.37 -4.47
CA PRO A 115 -8.61 -15.70 -5.63
C PRO A 115 -9.99 -15.08 -5.37
N MET A 116 -10.23 -13.89 -5.90
CA MET A 116 -11.47 -13.14 -5.71
C MET A 116 -12.22 -12.97 -7.02
N VAL A 117 -13.54 -13.18 -6.99
CA VAL A 117 -14.43 -12.81 -8.08
C VAL A 117 -14.89 -11.37 -7.86
N LEU A 118 -14.85 -10.57 -8.91
CA LEU A 118 -15.37 -9.21 -8.95
C LEU A 118 -16.40 -9.08 -10.08
N GLU A 119 -17.61 -8.67 -9.75
CA GLU A 119 -18.67 -8.35 -10.72
C GLU A 119 -18.93 -6.85 -10.64
N LEU A 120 -18.70 -6.14 -11.75
CA LEU A 120 -18.90 -4.71 -11.84
C LEU A 120 -20.29 -4.40 -12.44
N PRO A 121 -21.02 -3.41 -11.89
CA PRO A 121 -22.23 -2.89 -12.51
C PRO A 121 -21.97 -2.42 -13.94
N ALA A 122 -22.96 -2.57 -14.83
CA ALA A 122 -22.87 -2.12 -16.23
C ALA A 122 -22.69 -0.60 -16.39
N GLY A 123 -23.00 0.16 -15.34
CA GLY A 123 -22.87 1.60 -15.30
C GLY A 123 -23.20 2.16 -13.91
N GLY A 124 -23.28 3.49 -13.81
CA GLY A 124 -23.64 4.16 -12.56
C GLY A 124 -22.52 4.19 -11.50
N ILE A 125 -21.32 3.73 -11.85
CA ILE A 125 -20.11 3.83 -11.02
C ILE A 125 -18.99 4.59 -11.73
N ARG A 126 -18.15 5.26 -10.95
CA ARG A 126 -16.81 5.73 -11.35
C ARG A 126 -15.79 5.33 -10.31
N GLY A 127 -14.64 4.84 -10.75
CA GLY A 127 -13.59 4.37 -9.86
C GLY A 127 -12.83 3.22 -10.49
N GLY A 128 -12.27 2.36 -9.67
CA GLY A 128 -11.55 1.19 -10.14
C GLY A 128 -10.75 0.52 -9.02
N LEU A 129 -9.78 -0.27 -9.46
CA LEU A 129 -8.87 -1.00 -8.59
C LEU A 129 -7.51 -0.32 -8.60
N VAL A 130 -6.85 -0.30 -7.45
CA VAL A 130 -5.44 0.09 -7.33
C VAL A 130 -4.66 -0.92 -6.51
N ASN A 131 -3.37 -1.07 -6.81
CA ASN A 131 -2.45 -1.87 -6.02
C ASN A 131 -1.99 -1.13 -4.76
N VAL A 132 -1.13 -1.78 -3.97
CA VAL A 132 -0.54 -1.18 -2.76
C VAL A 132 0.27 0.08 -3.04
N TRP A 133 0.81 0.23 -4.26
CA TRP A 133 1.51 1.43 -4.71
C TRP A 133 0.57 2.54 -5.21
N GLN A 134 -0.75 2.30 -5.10
CA GLN A 134 -1.82 3.17 -5.60
C GLN A 134 -1.81 3.36 -7.12
N GLU A 135 -1.19 2.43 -7.84
CA GLU A 135 -1.24 2.39 -9.30
C GLU A 135 -2.54 1.75 -9.76
N LYS A 136 -3.18 2.35 -10.76
CA LYS A 136 -4.42 1.83 -11.34
C LYS A 136 -4.18 0.45 -11.94
N MET A 137 -5.03 -0.49 -11.58
CA MET A 137 -5.11 -1.79 -12.23
C MET A 137 -6.04 -1.69 -13.44
N GLU A 138 -5.49 -1.90 -14.63
CA GLU A 138 -6.23 -1.83 -15.88
C GLU A 138 -7.03 -3.12 -16.17
N GLY A 139 -8.03 -3.01 -17.05
CA GLY A 139 -8.75 -4.16 -17.59
C GLY A 139 -9.97 -4.62 -16.78
N CYS A 140 -10.41 -3.88 -15.76
CA CYS A 140 -11.71 -4.12 -15.12
C CYS A 140 -12.70 -3.03 -15.55
N GLU A 141 -13.56 -3.35 -16.51
CA GLU A 141 -14.53 -2.44 -17.11
C GLU A 141 -15.95 -2.67 -16.57
N PRO A 142 -16.81 -1.63 -16.55
CA PRO A 142 -18.21 -1.76 -16.16
C PRO A 142 -18.93 -2.90 -16.91
N GLY A 143 -19.72 -3.69 -16.17
CA GLY A 143 -20.46 -4.83 -16.69
C GLY A 143 -19.67 -6.14 -16.79
N GLY A 144 -18.37 -6.10 -16.51
CA GLY A 144 -17.52 -7.28 -16.53
C GLY A 144 -17.60 -8.15 -15.27
N ARG A 145 -17.20 -9.41 -15.43
CA ARG A 145 -17.03 -10.39 -14.35
C ARG A 145 -15.62 -10.93 -14.40
N TYR A 146 -14.86 -10.68 -13.34
CA TYR A 146 -13.42 -10.87 -13.30
C TYR A 146 -13.02 -11.87 -12.23
N LEU A 147 -11.98 -12.66 -12.51
CA LEU A 147 -11.26 -13.43 -11.51
C LEU A 147 -9.92 -12.75 -11.24
N LEU A 148 -9.76 -12.20 -10.05
CA LEU A 148 -8.56 -11.51 -9.59
C LEU A 148 -7.63 -12.50 -8.90
N LEU A 149 -6.43 -12.66 -9.46
CA LEU A 149 -5.38 -13.56 -8.98
C LEU A 149 -4.20 -12.77 -8.45
N GLY A 150 -3.76 -13.10 -7.25
CA GLY A 150 -2.52 -12.57 -6.70
C GLY A 150 -1.30 -13.27 -7.29
N PRO A 151 -0.08 -12.71 -7.10
CA PRO A 151 1.16 -13.38 -7.48
C PRO A 151 1.23 -14.83 -6.98
N GLY A 152 1.47 -15.78 -7.89
CA GLY A 152 1.57 -17.21 -7.59
C GLY A 152 0.23 -17.93 -7.36
N GLN A 153 -0.90 -17.25 -7.53
CA GLN A 153 -2.23 -17.87 -7.50
C GLN A 153 -2.69 -18.29 -8.89
N GLU A 154 -3.38 -19.41 -8.97
CA GLU A 154 -3.91 -19.97 -10.21
C GLU A 154 -5.44 -19.89 -10.23
N PRO A 155 -6.07 -19.79 -11.42
CA PRO A 155 -7.52 -19.63 -11.55
C PRO A 155 -8.32 -20.84 -11.09
N GLY A 156 -7.73 -22.03 -11.09
CA GLY A 156 -8.43 -23.29 -10.81
C GLY A 156 -9.48 -23.65 -11.89
N ALA A 157 -10.20 -24.76 -11.68
CA ALA A 157 -11.21 -25.25 -12.63
C ALA A 157 -12.47 -24.37 -12.68
N ASP A 158 -12.76 -23.64 -11.60
CA ASP A 158 -14.00 -22.88 -11.42
C ASP A 158 -13.95 -21.47 -12.02
N ALA A 159 -12.99 -21.17 -12.90
CA ALA A 159 -12.84 -19.85 -13.53
C ALA A 159 -13.72 -19.63 -14.77
N ALA A 160 -14.48 -20.65 -15.21
CA ALA A 160 -15.25 -20.60 -16.46
C ALA A 160 -16.20 -19.40 -16.52
N GLY A 161 -16.15 -18.60 -17.59
CA GLY A 161 -17.01 -17.42 -17.76
C GLY A 161 -16.61 -16.19 -16.93
N LEU A 162 -15.46 -16.23 -16.26
CA LEU A 162 -14.80 -15.08 -15.64
C LEU A 162 -13.59 -14.67 -16.49
N GLU A 163 -13.36 -13.38 -16.60
CA GLU A 163 -12.16 -12.86 -17.24
C GLU A 163 -11.02 -12.77 -16.22
N VAL A 164 -9.93 -13.50 -16.47
CA VAL A 164 -8.82 -13.60 -15.53
C VAL A 164 -7.97 -12.33 -15.53
N ARG A 165 -7.61 -11.86 -14.34
CA ARG A 165 -6.73 -10.72 -14.10
C ARG A 165 -5.64 -11.09 -13.12
N GLN A 166 -4.40 -11.09 -13.60
CA GLN A 166 -3.23 -11.28 -12.76
C GLN A 166 -2.80 -9.95 -12.15
N LEU A 167 -2.81 -9.87 -10.81
CA LEU A 167 -2.41 -8.68 -10.07
C LEU A 167 -0.91 -8.75 -9.75
N SER A 168 -0.29 -7.57 -9.65
CA SER A 168 1.12 -7.43 -9.26
C SER A 168 1.35 -7.51 -7.74
N SER A 169 0.29 -7.44 -6.93
CA SER A 169 0.32 -7.54 -5.47
C SER A 169 -0.79 -8.45 -4.94
N LEU A 170 -0.56 -9.04 -3.76
CA LEU A 170 -1.58 -9.81 -3.04
C LEU A 170 -2.65 -8.91 -2.41
N ASN A 171 -2.34 -7.64 -2.19
CA ASN A 171 -3.27 -6.69 -1.60
C ASN A 171 -3.70 -5.65 -2.64
N PHE A 172 -4.99 -5.29 -2.67
CA PHE A 172 -5.52 -4.25 -3.57
C PHE A 172 -6.70 -3.52 -2.92
N MET A 173 -7.03 -2.35 -3.47
CA MET A 173 -8.18 -1.55 -3.06
C MET A 173 -9.13 -1.41 -4.24
N LEU A 174 -10.41 -1.69 -4.00
CA LEU A 174 -11.51 -1.25 -4.84
C LEU A 174 -12.01 0.08 -4.29
N GLY A 175 -12.04 1.13 -5.10
CA GLY A 175 -12.61 2.42 -4.73
C GLY A 175 -13.56 2.91 -5.80
N VAL A 176 -14.85 3.02 -5.47
CA VAL A 176 -15.89 3.48 -6.41
C VAL A 176 -16.79 4.55 -5.80
N ARG A 177 -17.35 5.37 -6.69
CA ARG A 177 -18.36 6.38 -6.42
C ARG A 177 -19.60 6.04 -7.22
N ILE A 178 -20.76 6.17 -6.61
CA ILE A 178 -22.04 6.06 -7.32
C ILE A 178 -22.29 7.40 -8.02
N THR A 179 -22.63 7.35 -9.31
CA THR A 179 -22.85 8.55 -10.13
C THR A 179 -24.31 8.79 -10.49
N VAL A 180 -25.18 7.81 -10.25
CA VAL A 180 -26.64 8.00 -10.38
C VAL A 180 -27.18 8.76 -9.17
N THR A 181 -28.18 9.61 -9.39
CA THR A 181 -28.79 10.45 -8.34
C THR A 181 -30.12 9.88 -7.85
N ASN A 182 -30.77 9.02 -8.63
CA ASN A 182 -31.98 8.33 -8.22
C ASN A 182 -31.64 7.26 -7.16
N PRO A 183 -32.28 7.28 -5.97
CA PRO A 183 -31.98 6.33 -4.89
C PRO A 183 -32.20 4.86 -5.27
N ALA A 184 -33.27 4.54 -6.00
CA ALA A 184 -33.56 3.16 -6.42
C ALA A 184 -32.53 2.65 -7.45
N GLU A 185 -32.08 3.52 -8.35
CA GLU A 185 -31.00 3.19 -9.28
C GLU A 185 -29.68 3.00 -8.53
N ALA A 186 -29.39 3.84 -7.53
CA ALA A 186 -28.18 3.71 -6.70
C ALA A 186 -28.16 2.38 -5.94
N GLU A 187 -29.30 1.96 -5.37
CA GLU A 187 -29.45 0.65 -4.73
C GLU A 187 -29.22 -0.50 -5.71
N ALA A 188 -29.79 -0.42 -6.93
CA ALA A 188 -29.59 -1.42 -7.97
C ALA A 188 -28.12 -1.52 -8.41
N VAL A 189 -27.43 -0.37 -8.57
CA VAL A 189 -26.00 -0.32 -8.89
C VAL A 189 -25.16 -0.94 -7.77
N LEU A 190 -25.47 -0.65 -6.50
CA LEU A 190 -24.77 -1.23 -5.36
C LEU A 190 -25.00 -2.74 -5.25
N ALA A 191 -26.22 -3.21 -5.50
CA ALA A 191 -26.54 -4.64 -5.50
C ALA A 191 -25.83 -5.41 -6.62
N ALA A 192 -25.59 -4.75 -7.75
CA ALA A 192 -24.83 -5.32 -8.88
C ALA A 192 -23.31 -5.33 -8.64
N LEU A 193 -22.80 -4.55 -7.68
CA LEU A 193 -21.39 -4.59 -7.30
C LEU A 193 -21.17 -5.77 -6.34
N ARG A 194 -20.51 -6.81 -6.84
CA ARG A 194 -20.27 -8.03 -6.06
C ARG A 194 -18.79 -8.36 -6.00
N MET A 195 -18.35 -8.75 -4.81
CA MET A 195 -16.98 -9.20 -4.59
C MET A 195 -16.97 -10.33 -3.56
N TYR A 196 -16.47 -11.50 -3.96
CA TYR A 196 -16.48 -12.70 -3.11
C TYR A 196 -15.35 -13.67 -3.50
N PRO A 197 -14.80 -14.46 -2.56
CA PRO A 197 -13.79 -15.47 -2.86
C PRO A 197 -14.27 -16.49 -3.90
N LEU A 198 -13.41 -16.91 -4.83
CA LEU A 198 -13.74 -17.89 -5.88
C LEU A 198 -14.38 -19.17 -5.33
N LYS A 199 -13.89 -19.66 -4.19
CA LYS A 199 -14.44 -20.84 -3.49
C LYS A 199 -15.91 -20.74 -3.09
N GLN A 200 -16.49 -19.54 -3.07
CA GLN A 200 -17.90 -19.29 -2.75
C GLN A 200 -18.76 -19.09 -4.00
N ARG A 201 -18.21 -19.15 -5.21
CA ARG A 201 -18.92 -18.84 -6.45
C ARG A 201 -20.18 -19.67 -6.69
N GLY A 202 -20.24 -20.91 -6.18
CA GLY A 202 -21.43 -21.76 -6.31
C GLY A 202 -22.64 -21.25 -5.53
N ASP A 203 -22.40 -20.58 -4.40
CA ASP A 203 -23.43 -19.92 -3.57
C ASP A 203 -22.82 -18.63 -2.98
N PRO A 204 -22.68 -17.58 -3.82
CA PRO A 204 -21.91 -16.41 -3.45
C PRO A 204 -22.70 -15.58 -2.43
N PRO A 205 -22.08 -15.20 -1.29
CA PRO A 205 -22.79 -14.45 -0.26
C PRO A 205 -23.26 -13.10 -0.80
N PRO A 206 -24.31 -12.52 -0.18
CA PRO A 206 -24.70 -11.16 -0.48
C PRO A 206 -23.55 -10.20 -0.15
N THR A 207 -23.33 -9.20 -1.01
CA THR A 207 -22.41 -8.11 -0.72
C THR A 207 -22.91 -7.38 0.53
N THR A 208 -22.11 -7.36 1.59
CA THR A 208 -22.42 -6.56 2.78
C THR A 208 -21.63 -5.26 2.75
N ILE A 209 -22.32 -4.17 3.06
CA ILE A 209 -21.73 -2.84 3.14
C ILE A 209 -21.69 -2.42 4.61
N LEU A 210 -20.50 -2.12 5.11
CA LEU A 210 -20.27 -1.56 6.42
C LEU A 210 -20.36 -0.03 6.34
N ALA A 211 -21.28 0.59 7.08
CA ALA A 211 -21.30 2.04 7.20
C ALA A 211 -20.16 2.53 8.12
N ALA A 212 -19.42 3.56 7.68
CA ALA A 212 -18.49 4.27 8.56
C ALA A 212 -19.26 4.93 9.73
N ALA A 213 -20.45 5.48 9.46
CA ALA A 213 -21.45 5.90 10.43
C ALA A 213 -20.93 6.92 11.46
N ASP A 214 -20.23 7.94 10.97
CA ASP A 214 -19.65 9.05 11.73
C ASP A 214 -18.68 8.64 12.84
N ARG A 215 -18.22 7.38 12.83
CA ARG A 215 -17.26 6.87 13.81
C ARG A 215 -15.89 7.52 13.59
N PRO A 216 -15.17 7.92 14.65
CA PRO A 216 -13.85 8.50 14.50
C PRO A 216 -12.87 7.45 13.97
N TRP A 217 -12.22 7.76 12.85
CA TRP A 217 -11.18 6.92 12.26
C TRP A 217 -10.20 7.78 11.45
N SER A 218 -9.03 7.23 11.12
CA SER A 218 -8.08 7.91 10.25
C SER A 218 -7.30 6.95 9.37
N GLY A 219 -7.29 7.25 8.07
CA GLY A 219 -6.39 6.68 7.06
C GLY A 219 -5.16 7.55 6.79
N THR A 220 -4.97 8.65 7.52
CA THR A 220 -3.79 9.52 7.36
C THR A 220 -2.53 8.80 7.85
N GLN A 221 -1.46 8.81 7.04
CA GLN A 221 -0.20 8.13 7.36
C GLN A 221 0.28 8.50 8.77
N PRO A 222 0.66 7.49 9.58
CA PRO A 222 1.21 7.76 10.90
C PRO A 222 2.60 8.39 10.80
N ARG A 223 3.06 8.99 11.89
CA ARG A 223 4.40 9.56 12.03
C ARG A 223 5.22 8.77 13.05
N GLY A 224 6.54 9.01 13.07
CA GLY A 224 7.44 8.31 13.99
C GLY A 224 7.52 6.81 13.70
N LEU A 225 7.71 6.00 14.74
CA LEU A 225 7.87 4.55 14.59
C LEU A 225 6.65 3.83 14.02
N ALA A 226 5.44 4.36 14.25
CA ALA A 226 4.21 3.80 13.68
C ALA A 226 4.18 3.84 12.13
N TYR A 227 4.96 4.73 11.49
CA TYR A 227 5.16 4.68 10.03
C TYR A 227 5.90 3.41 9.63
N TRP A 228 6.99 3.11 10.34
CA TRP A 228 7.84 1.95 10.08
C TRP A 228 7.14 0.63 10.42
N GLU A 229 6.33 0.60 11.48
CA GLU A 229 5.48 -0.56 11.80
C GLU A 229 4.41 -0.83 10.72
N ARG A 230 4.04 0.20 9.96
CA ARG A 230 3.06 0.07 8.88
C ARG A 230 3.69 -0.33 7.55
N LEU A 231 4.97 -0.07 7.37
CA LEU A 231 5.73 -0.55 6.22
C LEU A 231 6.02 -2.05 6.44
N PRO A 232 5.42 -2.96 5.66
CA PRO A 232 5.78 -4.37 5.74
C PRO A 232 7.29 -4.53 5.46
N PRO A 233 7.95 -5.51 6.09
CA PRO A 233 9.33 -5.82 5.75
C PRO A 233 9.43 -6.14 4.25
N PRO A 234 10.55 -5.80 3.59
CA PRO A 234 10.77 -6.23 2.22
C PRO A 234 10.66 -7.76 2.11
N PRO A 235 10.19 -8.29 0.97
CA PRO A 235 10.07 -9.73 0.74
C PRO A 235 11.42 -10.45 0.86
#